data_AF-A0A2E8V6G3-F1
#
_entry.id   AF-A0A2E8V6G3-F1
#
_cell.length_a   1.000
_cell.length_b   1.000
_cell.length_c   1.000
_cell.angle_alpha   90.00
_cell.angle_beta   90.00
_cell.angle_gamma   90.00
#
_symmetry.space_group_name_H-M   'P 1'
#
loop_
_entity.id
_entity.type
_entity.pdbx_description
1 polymer ?
#
loop_
_entity_poly.entity_id
_entity_poly.type
_entity_poly.pdbx_seq_one_letter_code
_entity_poly.pdbx_strand_id
1 'polypeptide(L)'
;GPDQEVVDWMADNDYWIVGTPEDCINGINKLAEESGGFGGFMIQTIDWASREKMLKSYELIARYVMPEFQGSTLSIKASQKWAQQRVETLLERRVKAIDKATQDYRQSNTPSK
;
A
#
# COMPACT_ATOMS: atom_id res chain seq x y z
N GLY A 1 -6.50 6.75 -32.75
CA GLY A 1 -7.25 5.92 -33.72
C GLY A 1 -8.62 5.66 -33.14
N PRO A 2 -9.65 5.33 -33.94
CA PRO A 2 -11.03 5.29 -33.48
C PRO A 2 -11.24 4.43 -32.22
N ASP A 3 -10.55 3.29 -32.14
CA ASP A 3 -10.65 2.38 -31.00
C ASP A 3 -10.04 2.97 -29.71
N GLN A 4 -8.93 3.69 -29.83
CA GLN A 4 -8.30 4.36 -28.68
C GLN A 4 -9.21 5.47 -28.15
N GLU A 5 -9.85 6.24 -29.04
CA GLU A 5 -10.78 7.29 -28.65
C GLU A 5 -12.01 6.72 -27.91
N VAL A 6 -12.48 5.54 -28.29
CA VAL A 6 -13.56 4.84 -27.57
C VAL A 6 -13.09 4.39 -26.18
N VAL A 7 -11.89 3.83 -26.06
CA VAL A 7 -11.32 3.41 -24.77
C VAL A 7 -11.15 4.61 -23.85
N ASP A 8 -10.55 5.69 -24.35
CA ASP A 8 -10.32 6.91 -23.59
C ASP A 8 -11.67 7.50 -23.14
N TRP A 9 -12.66 7.58 -24.04
CA TRP A 9 -13.99 8.07 -23.69
C TRP A 9 -14.68 7.19 -22.63
N MET A 10 -14.59 5.86 -22.73
CA MET A 10 -15.17 4.95 -21.73
C MET A 10 -14.50 5.07 -20.37
N ALA A 11 -13.18 5.29 -20.35
CA ALA A 11 -12.42 5.50 -19.13
C ALA A 11 -12.73 6.87 -18.50
N ASP A 12 -12.76 7.93 -19.31
CA ASP A 12 -13.03 9.32 -18.87
C ASP A 12 -14.43 9.52 -18.31
N ASN A 13 -15.39 8.69 -18.72
CA ASN A 13 -16.78 8.70 -18.25
C ASN A 13 -17.07 7.62 -17.20
N ASP A 14 -16.02 7.01 -16.63
CA ASP A 14 -16.09 6.02 -15.53
C ASP A 14 -16.88 4.74 -15.85
N TYR A 15 -17.17 4.49 -17.13
CA TYR A 15 -17.80 3.24 -17.55
C TYR A 15 -16.81 2.07 -17.43
N TRP A 16 -15.54 2.30 -17.75
CA TRP A 16 -14.46 1.31 -17.62
C TRP A 16 -13.32 1.84 -16.76
N ILE A 17 -12.73 0.97 -15.96
CA ILE A 17 -11.53 1.28 -15.18
C ILE A 17 -10.33 0.71 -15.94
N VAL A 18 -9.55 1.57 -16.61
CA VAL A 18 -8.39 1.19 -17.42
C VAL A 18 -7.18 2.01 -16.99
N GLY A 19 -6.08 1.36 -16.64
CA GLY A 19 -4.86 2.06 -16.26
C GLY A 19 -3.95 1.28 -15.31
N THR A 20 -3.27 2.02 -14.44
CA THR A 20 -2.40 1.51 -13.39
C THR A 20 -3.21 1.00 -12.18
N PRO A 21 -2.57 0.30 -11.22
CA PRO A 21 -3.24 -0.07 -9.97
C PRO A 21 -3.81 1.14 -9.21
N GLU A 22 -3.17 2.30 -9.28
CA GLU A 22 -3.64 3.52 -8.61
C GLU A 22 -4.91 4.06 -9.27
N ASP A 23 -4.96 4.06 -10.60
CA ASP A 23 -6.18 4.40 -11.35
C ASP A 23 -7.33 3.46 -10.99
N CYS A 24 -7.04 2.17 -10.80
CA CYS A 24 -8.03 1.19 -10.37
C CYS A 24 -8.57 1.45 -8.96
N ILE A 25 -7.69 1.80 -8.01
CA ILE A 25 -8.09 2.19 -6.65
C ILE A 25 -8.99 3.44 -6.70
N ASN A 26 -8.60 4.45 -7.47
CA ASN A 26 -9.36 5.69 -7.61
C ASN A 26 -10.74 5.44 -8.24
N GLY A 27 -10.81 4.65 -9.30
CA GLY A 27 -12.08 4.28 -9.94
C GLY A 27 -13.04 3.52 -9.02
N ILE A 28 -12.53 2.55 -8.24
CA ILE A 28 -13.35 1.81 -7.27
C ILE A 28 -13.88 2.74 -6.16
N ASN A 29 -13.05 3.67 -5.66
CA ASN A 29 -13.49 4.66 -4.66
C ASN A 29 -14.57 5.58 -5.21
N LYS A 30 -14.40 6.08 -6.44
CA LYS A 30 -15.39 6.93 -7.10
C LYS A 30 -16.71 6.21 -7.30
N LEU A 31 -16.67 4.96 -7.78
CA LEU A 31 -17.85 4.11 -7.91
C LEU A 31 -18.55 3.89 -6.55
N ALA A 32 -17.78 3.70 -5.47
CA ALA A 32 -18.34 3.56 -4.13
C ALA A 32 -19.01 4.85 -3.65
N GLU A 33 -18.41 6.01 -3.94
CA GLU A 33 -18.98 7.32 -3.61
C GLU A 33 -20.30 7.56 -4.35
N GLU A 34 -20.32 7.32 -5.67
CA GLU A 34 -21.50 7.53 -6.52
C GLU A 34 -22.66 6.58 -6.20
N SER A 35 -22.35 5.34 -5.81
CA SER A 35 -23.35 4.33 -5.45
C SER A 35 -23.84 4.42 -3.99
N GLY A 36 -23.16 5.20 -3.14
CA GLY A 36 -23.36 5.17 -1.69
C GLY A 36 -22.75 3.92 -1.00
N GLY A 37 -21.94 3.16 -1.73
CA GLY A 37 -21.19 2.00 -1.26
C GLY A 37 -21.73 0.66 -1.76
N PHE A 38 -20.87 -0.35 -1.78
CA PHE A 38 -21.20 -1.72 -2.14
C PHE A 38 -20.49 -2.73 -1.23
N GLY A 39 -21.12 -3.90 -1.04
CA GLY A 39 -20.58 -4.98 -0.20
C GLY A 39 -19.55 -5.87 -0.90
N GLY A 40 -19.43 -5.76 -2.23
CA GLY A 40 -18.48 -6.54 -3.02
C GLY A 40 -18.29 -5.95 -4.41
N PHE A 41 -17.09 -6.15 -4.96
CA PHE A 41 -16.71 -5.70 -6.29
C PHE A 41 -16.42 -6.92 -7.16
N MET A 42 -17.15 -7.06 -8.27
CA MET A 42 -16.99 -8.16 -9.22
C MET A 42 -16.27 -7.69 -10.47
N ILE A 43 -15.17 -8.37 -10.83
CA ILE A 43 -14.42 -8.08 -12.05
C ILE A 43 -15.05 -8.86 -13.21
N GLN A 44 -15.52 -8.14 -14.22
CA GLN A 44 -16.00 -8.77 -15.45
C GLN A 44 -14.82 -9.27 -16.27
N THR A 45 -14.85 -10.55 -16.65
CA THR A 45 -13.80 -11.17 -17.47
C THR A 45 -14.25 -11.25 -18.92
N ILE A 46 -13.50 -10.60 -19.81
CA ILE A 46 -13.73 -10.54 -21.27
C ILE A 46 -12.40 -10.75 -22.00
N ASP A 47 -12.43 -11.31 -23.21
CA ASP A 47 -11.26 -11.79 -23.96
C ASP A 47 -10.53 -10.68 -24.75
N TRP A 48 -10.45 -9.47 -24.19
CA TRP A 48 -9.86 -8.29 -24.83
C TRP A 48 -8.33 -8.31 -24.96
N ALA A 49 -7.66 -9.22 -24.26
CA ALA A 49 -6.21 -9.32 -24.27
C ALA A 49 -5.76 -10.78 -24.28
N SER A 50 -4.49 -11.00 -24.65
CA SER A 50 -3.89 -12.32 -24.52
C SER A 50 -3.98 -12.81 -23.06
N ARG A 51 -4.04 -14.13 -22.90
CA ARG A 51 -4.14 -14.78 -21.58
C ARG A 51 -3.09 -14.27 -20.59
N GLU A 52 -1.85 -14.10 -21.04
CA GLU A 52 -0.74 -13.62 -20.21
C GLU A 52 -1.00 -12.21 -19.66
N LYS A 53 -1.49 -11.30 -20.52
CA LYS A 53 -1.82 -9.92 -20.12
C LYS A 53 -2.99 -9.88 -19.15
N MET A 54 -4.03 -10.69 -19.37
CA MET A 54 -5.16 -10.79 -18.43
C MET A 54 -4.72 -11.29 -17.06
N LEU A 55 -3.93 -12.38 -17.01
CA LEU A 55 -3.41 -12.91 -15.75
C LEU A 55 -2.50 -11.90 -15.04
N LYS A 56 -1.72 -11.12 -15.80
CA LYS A 56 -0.92 -10.05 -15.23
C LYS A 56 -1.79 -8.95 -14.61
N SER A 57 -2.89 -8.56 -15.27
CA SER A 57 -3.84 -7.59 -14.72
C SER A 57 -4.47 -8.11 -13.43
N TYR A 58 -4.91 -9.37 -13.40
CA TYR A 58 -5.46 -9.98 -12.17
C TYR A 58 -4.43 -10.05 -11.04
N GLU A 59 -3.17 -10.36 -11.36
CA GLU A 59 -2.09 -10.33 -10.37
C GLU A 59 -1.91 -8.91 -9.79
N LEU A 60 -1.91 -7.87 -10.64
CA LEU A 60 -1.77 -6.49 -10.19
C LEU A 60 -2.94 -6.07 -9.29
N ILE A 61 -4.17 -6.41 -9.68
CA ILE A 61 -5.36 -6.13 -8.88
C ILE A 61 -5.29 -6.84 -7.52
N ALA A 62 -4.97 -8.13 -7.51
CA ALA A 62 -4.90 -8.90 -6.28
C ALA A 62 -3.80 -8.42 -5.32
N ARG A 63 -2.62 -8.04 -5.85
CA ARG A 63 -1.48 -7.63 -5.02
C ARG A 63 -1.53 -6.16 -4.57
N TYR A 64 -2.03 -5.26 -5.40
CA TYR A 64 -1.87 -3.82 -5.19
C TYR A 64 -3.18 -3.06 -5.00
N VAL A 65 -4.32 -3.59 -5.48
CA VAL A 65 -5.62 -2.91 -5.38
C VAL A 65 -6.43 -3.44 -4.21
N MET A 66 -6.71 -4.74 -4.18
CA MET A 66 -7.58 -5.35 -3.17
C MET A 66 -7.16 -5.10 -1.71
N PRO A 67 -5.87 -5.07 -1.34
CA PRO A 67 -5.46 -4.81 0.05
C PRO A 67 -5.83 -3.42 0.59
N GLU A 68 -6.10 -2.45 -0.29
CA GLU A 68 -6.57 -1.11 0.11
C GLU A 68 -8.02 -1.14 0.62
N PHE A 69 -8.84 -2.07 0.10
CA PHE A 69 -10.27 -2.16 0.42
C PHE A 69 -10.60 -3.21 1.47
N GLN A 70 -9.73 -4.21 1.66
CA GLN A 70 -9.97 -5.34 2.57
C GLN A 70 -9.46 -5.12 4.00
N GLY A 71 -8.76 -4.02 4.24
CA GLY A 71 -8.20 -3.69 5.56
C GLY A 71 -6.98 -4.53 5.97
N SER A 72 -6.50 -5.44 5.13
CA SER A 72 -5.40 -6.37 5.43
C SER A 72 -4.05 -5.66 5.66
N THR A 73 -3.89 -4.44 5.16
CA THR A 73 -2.65 -3.64 5.30
C THR A 73 -2.74 -2.55 6.37
N LEU A 74 -3.91 -2.33 7.00
CA LEU A 74 -4.13 -1.20 7.91
C LEU A 74 -3.17 -1.20 9.10
N SER A 75 -3.00 -2.35 9.76
CA SER A 75 -2.12 -2.48 10.92
C SER A 75 -0.65 -2.28 10.56
N ILE A 76 -0.22 -2.81 9.41
CA ILE A 76 1.16 -2.69 8.92
C ILE A 76 1.47 -1.24 8.57
N LYS A 77 0.59 -0.56 7.82
CA LYS A 77 0.75 0.86 7.47
C LYS A 77 0.78 1.74 8.72
N ALA A 78 -0.11 1.47 9.69
CA ALA A 78 -0.14 2.19 10.96
C ALA A 78 1.17 2.00 11.75
N SER A 79 1.68 0.77 11.82
CA SER A 79 2.96 0.44 12.48
C SER A 79 4.14 1.14 11.80
N GLN A 80 4.21 1.08 10.47
CA GLN A 80 5.23 1.76 9.69
C GLN A 80 5.21 3.27 9.96
N LYS A 81 4.04 3.91 9.92
CA LYS A 81 3.89 5.34 10.22
C LYS A 81 4.30 5.67 11.66
N TRP A 82 3.89 4.84 12.63
CA TRP A 82 4.27 5.01 14.04
C TRP A 82 5.78 4.98 14.23
N ALA A 83 6.45 4.03 13.57
CA ALA A 83 7.90 3.86 13.64
C ALA A 83 8.61 5.04 12.95
N GLN A 84 8.18 5.41 11.74
CA GLN A 84 8.72 6.52 10.98
C GLN A 84 8.68 7.84 11.77
N GLN A 85 7.56 8.13 12.43
CA GLN A 85 7.38 9.34 13.24
C GLN A 85 8.25 9.38 14.51
N ARG A 86 8.79 8.25 14.95
CA ARG A 86 9.55 8.12 16.21
C ARG A 86 11.02 7.82 16.00
N VAL A 87 11.49 7.77 14.75
CA VAL A 87 12.88 7.42 14.41
C VAL A 87 13.88 8.26 15.23
N GLU A 88 13.66 9.57 15.33
CA GLU A 88 14.55 10.47 16.08
C GLU A 88 14.65 10.08 17.56
N THR A 89 13.52 9.99 18.27
CA THR A 89 13.48 9.58 19.68
C THR A 89 14.06 8.18 19.89
N LEU A 90 13.83 7.25 18.96
CA LEU A 90 14.37 5.89 19.03
C LEU A 90 15.90 5.90 18.89
N LEU A 91 16.45 6.73 17.99
CA LEU A 91 17.88 6.92 17.83
C LEU A 91 18.51 7.56 19.08
N GLU A 92 17.89 8.60 19.64
CA GLU A 92 18.36 9.22 20.89
C GLU A 92 18.40 8.22 22.05
N ARG A 93 17.34 7.43 22.21
CA ARG A 93 17.28 6.38 23.25
C ARG A 93 18.36 5.33 23.04
N ARG A 94 18.64 4.96 21.78
CA ARG A 94 19.71 4.03 21.43
C ARG A 94 21.08 4.57 21.87
N VAL A 95 21.38 5.83 21.57
CA VAL A 95 22.65 6.47 21.99
C VAL A 95 22.78 6.45 23.51
N LYS A 96 21.75 6.92 24.23
CA LYS A 96 21.75 6.92 25.70
C LYS A 96 21.94 5.53 26.31
N ALA A 97 21.34 4.50 25.69
CA ALA A 97 21.50 3.12 26.16
C ALA A 97 22.94 2.61 25.98
N ILE A 98 23.59 2.94 24.87
CA ILE A 98 25.00 2.59 24.62
C ILE A 98 25.91 3.30 25.62
N ASP A 99 25.68 4.59 25.86
CA ASP A 99 26.47 5.37 26.81
C ASP A 99 26.36 4.79 28.22
N LYS A 100 25.13 4.46 28.65
CA LYS A 100 24.89 3.82 29.94
C LYS A 100 25.58 2.46 30.04
N ALA A 101 25.43 1.59 29.05
CA ALA A 101 26.09 0.29 29.05
C ALA A 101 27.62 0.41 29.12
N THR A 102 28.19 1.41 28.43
CA THR A 102 29.62 1.71 28.47
C THR A 102 30.07 2.17 29.85
N GLN A 103 29.27 3.02 30.52
CA GLN A 103 29.54 3.47 31.88
C GLN A 103 29.47 2.31 32.88
N ASP A 104 28.42 1.49 32.82
CA ASP A 104 28.21 0.35 33.69
C ASP A 104 29.37 -0.67 33.57
N TYR A 105 29.82 -0.95 32.34
CA TYR A 105 30.98 -1.81 32.09
C TYR A 105 32.25 -1.26 32.74
N ARG A 106 32.56 0.03 32.55
CA ARG A 106 33.76 0.68 33.14
C ARG A 106 33.76 0.61 34.66
N GLN A 107 32.60 0.79 35.30
CA GLN A 107 32.46 0.70 36.75
C GLN A 107 32.70 -0.74 37.24
N SER A 108 32.17 -1.74 36.54
CA SER A 108 32.36 -3.15 36.89
C SER A 108 33.80 -3.66 36.68
N ASN A 109 34.55 -3.05 35.75
CA ASN A 109 35.88 -3.51 35.35
C ASN A 109 37.03 -2.70 35.99
N THR A 110 36.76 -1.89 37.01
CA THR A 110 37.80 -1.22 37.80
C THR A 110 38.32 -2.22 38.84
N PRO A 111 39.62 -2.61 38.81
CA PRO A 111 40.16 -3.57 39.77
C PRO A 111 40.05 -3.00 41.19
N SER A 112 39.46 -3.78 42.11
CA SER A 112 39.57 -3.51 43.56
C SER A 112 41.05 -3.42 43.90
N LYS A 113 41.47 -2.27 44.43
CA LYS A 113 42.74 -2.16 45.16
C LYS A 113 42.66 -2.95 46.46
#